data_AF-A0A4Q3AA59-F1
#
_entry.id   AF-A0A4Q3AA59-F1
#
_cell.length_a   1.000
_cell.length_b   1.000
_cell.length_c   1.000
_cell.angle_alpha   90.00
_cell.angle_beta   90.00
_cell.angle_gamma   90.00
#
_symmetry.space_group_name_H-M   'P 1'
#
loop_
_entity.id
_entity.type
_entity.pdbx_description
1 polymer ?
#
loop_
_entity_poly.entity_id
_entity_poly.type
_entity_poly.pdbx_seq_one_letter_code
_entity_poly.pdbx_strand_id
1 'polypeptide(L)'
;MKVRVGIYSGLVTIVSLLVGTAVLIPVVRHYQLAQMERTMKDGADELFWDLLNFRDAPQDPSVRLEQRLLPFVLQSHPLQVEGPGGKLLYRSPEPLDAPLDVEVGQTRTIRYRGEEYRVGAWQEGPYLVKVGVSLSSLLEFQSEISRGLVIALPVAGLIALLGGVLLGRRAVAPVAE
;
A
#
# COMPACT_ATOMS: atom_id res chain seq x y z
N MET A 1 -20.76 -42.57 10.78
CA MET A 1 -20.25 -41.98 9.52
C MET A 1 -20.63 -40.49 9.34
N LYS A 2 -21.89 -40.09 9.60
CA LYS A 2 -22.43 -38.72 9.39
C LYS A 2 -21.67 -37.57 10.08
N VAL A 3 -21.21 -37.76 11.33
CA VAL A 3 -20.47 -36.72 12.09
C VAL A 3 -19.07 -36.48 11.54
N ARG A 4 -18.39 -37.52 11.02
CA ARG A 4 -17.04 -37.40 10.46
C ARG A 4 -17.05 -36.55 9.19
N VAL A 5 -18.03 -36.76 8.30
CA VAL A 5 -18.17 -35.98 7.06
C VAL A 5 -18.40 -34.50 7.34
N GLY A 6 -19.25 -34.17 8.33
CA GLY A 6 -19.45 -32.78 8.75
C GLY A 6 -18.16 -32.13 9.27
N ILE A 7 -17.41 -32.83 10.13
CA ILE A 7 -16.14 -32.35 10.68
C ILE A 7 -15.10 -32.13 9.56
N TYR A 8 -14.95 -33.07 8.63
CA TYR A 8 -14.00 -32.94 7.52
C TYR A 8 -14.36 -31.76 6.60
N SER A 9 -15.66 -31.58 6.29
CA SER A 9 -16.12 -30.42 5.48
C SER A 9 -15.86 -29.09 6.19
N GLY A 10 -16.09 -29.02 7.51
CA GLY A 10 -15.80 -27.83 8.30
C GLY A 10 -14.30 -27.49 8.31
N LEU A 11 -13.45 -28.50 8.54
CA LEU A 11 -11.98 -28.35 8.49
C LEU A 11 -11.50 -27.87 7.12
N VAL A 12 -11.97 -28.49 6.04
CA VAL A 12 -11.60 -28.08 4.67
C VAL A 12 -12.03 -26.64 4.39
N THR A 13 -13.20 -26.21 4.87
CA THR A 13 -13.66 -24.83 4.71
C THR A 13 -12.76 -23.85 5.46
N ILE A 14 -12.46 -24.14 6.74
CA ILE A 14 -11.58 -23.29 7.55
C ILE A 14 -10.19 -23.17 6.90
N VAL A 15 -9.61 -24.30 6.47
CA VAL A 15 -8.31 -24.32 5.78
C VAL A 15 -8.38 -23.52 4.47
N SER A 16 -9.42 -23.69 3.68
CA SER A 16 -9.59 -22.96 2.40
C SER A 16 -9.66 -21.44 2.63
N LEU A 17 -10.39 -21.00 3.65
CA LEU A 17 -10.51 -19.58 3.97
C LEU A 17 -9.17 -19.01 4.49
N LEU A 18 -8.44 -19.75 5.32
CA LEU A 18 -7.11 -19.35 5.78
C LEU A 18 -6.12 -19.23 4.63
N VAL A 19 -6.10 -20.20 3.72
CA VAL A 19 -5.25 -20.17 2.52
C VAL A 19 -5.63 -19.00 1.61
N GLY A 20 -6.93 -18.81 1.34
CA GLY A 20 -7.42 -17.67 0.55
C GLY A 20 -7.01 -16.33 1.14
N THR A 21 -7.10 -16.19 2.47
CA THR A 21 -6.67 -14.99 3.20
C THR A 21 -5.17 -14.76 3.10
N ALA A 22 -4.38 -15.81 3.33
CA ALA A 22 -2.93 -15.77 3.27
C ALA A 22 -2.40 -15.40 1.88
N VAL A 23 -3.16 -15.68 0.82
CA VAL A 23 -2.85 -15.26 -0.56
C VAL A 23 -3.36 -13.85 -0.84
N LEU A 24 -4.59 -13.52 -0.43
CA LEU A 24 -5.22 -12.25 -0.77
C LEU A 24 -4.48 -11.04 -0.16
N ILE A 25 -4.10 -11.13 1.12
CA ILE A 25 -3.42 -10.03 1.83
C ILE A 25 -2.13 -9.58 1.12
N PRO A 26 -1.14 -10.47 0.83
CA PRO A 26 0.08 -10.05 0.15
C PRO A 26 -0.17 -9.57 -1.28
N VAL A 27 -1.14 -10.14 -2.00
CA VAL A 27 -1.50 -9.68 -3.34
C VAL A 27 -2.03 -8.24 -3.30
N VAL A 28 -2.98 -7.95 -2.41
CA VAL A 28 -3.51 -6.60 -2.24
C VAL A 28 -2.40 -5.62 -1.83
N ARG A 29 -1.54 -6.02 -0.88
CA ARG A 29 -0.39 -5.21 -0.46
C ARG A 29 0.53 -4.86 -1.64
N HIS A 30 0.81 -5.82 -2.51
CA HIS A 30 1.65 -5.60 -3.68
C HIS A 30 1.04 -4.56 -4.63
N TYR A 31 -0.25 -4.68 -4.94
CA TYR A 31 -0.93 -3.70 -5.80
C TYR A 31 -1.01 -2.31 -5.18
N GLN A 32 -1.26 -2.21 -3.88
CA GLN A 32 -1.31 -0.93 -3.17
C GLN A 32 0.06 -0.22 -3.19
N LEU A 33 1.14 -0.96 -2.92
CA LEU A 33 2.50 -0.41 -2.99
C LEU A 33 2.83 0.04 -4.42
N ALA A 34 2.56 -0.80 -5.42
CA ALA A 34 2.82 -0.47 -6.81
C ALA A 34 2.00 0.74 -7.29
N GLN A 35 0.76 0.89 -6.83
CA GLN A 35 -0.07 2.05 -7.14
C GLN A 35 0.51 3.32 -6.53
N MET A 36 0.94 3.24 -5.27
CA MET A 36 1.52 4.39 -4.57
C MET A 36 2.85 4.83 -5.21
N GLU A 37 3.66 3.88 -5.67
CA GLU A 37 4.88 4.17 -6.43
C GLU A 37 4.60 4.87 -7.75
N ARG A 38 3.57 4.44 -8.49
CA ARG A 38 3.11 5.15 -9.69
C ARG A 38 2.66 6.56 -9.36
N THR A 39 1.82 6.74 -8.34
CA THR A 39 1.36 8.07 -7.91
C THR A 39 2.51 9.00 -7.52
N MET A 40 3.52 8.50 -6.80
CA MET A 40 4.70 9.30 -6.48
C MET A 40 5.50 9.68 -7.73
N LYS A 41 5.69 8.72 -8.64
CA LYS A 41 6.38 8.96 -9.91
C LYS A 41 5.64 9.97 -10.78
N ASP A 42 4.33 9.80 -10.97
CA ASP A 42 3.50 10.69 -11.78
C ASP A 42 3.54 12.12 -11.22
N GLY A 43 3.48 12.28 -9.89
CA GLY A 43 3.64 13.58 -9.24
C GLY A 43 5.05 14.17 -9.41
N ALA A 44 6.10 13.34 -9.40
CA ALA A 44 7.45 13.81 -9.68
C ALA A 44 7.60 14.25 -11.15
N ASP A 45 7.06 13.48 -12.09
CA ASP A 45 7.05 13.78 -13.52
C ASP A 45 6.27 15.07 -13.83
N GLU A 46 5.12 15.29 -13.15
CA GLU A 46 4.38 16.55 -13.20
C GLU A 46 5.23 17.73 -12.69
N LEU A 47 5.89 17.57 -11.54
CA LEU A 47 6.77 18.60 -11.00
C LEU A 47 7.95 18.89 -11.93
N PHE A 48 8.55 17.88 -12.58
CA PHE A 48 9.60 18.11 -13.56
C PHE A 48 9.09 18.86 -14.77
N TRP A 49 7.93 18.46 -15.30
CA TRP A 49 7.29 19.15 -16.40
C TRP A 49 7.01 20.61 -16.04
N ASP A 50 6.55 20.87 -14.82
CA ASP A 50 6.31 22.23 -14.33
C ASP A 50 7.60 23.03 -14.22
N LEU A 51 8.65 22.47 -13.63
CA LEU A 51 9.95 23.15 -13.48
C LEU A 51 10.62 23.46 -14.82
N LEU A 52 10.42 22.59 -15.82
CA LEU A 52 10.99 22.75 -17.16
C LEU A 52 10.17 23.68 -18.06
N ASN A 53 8.85 23.76 -17.87
CA ASN A 53 7.95 24.46 -18.80
C ASN A 53 7.25 25.71 -18.24
N PHE A 54 7.15 25.89 -16.92
CA PHE A 54 6.49 27.09 -16.38
C PHE A 54 7.35 28.34 -16.54
N ARG A 55 6.73 29.38 -17.11
CA ARG A 55 7.29 30.74 -17.22
C ARG A 55 7.38 31.47 -15.86
N ASP A 56 6.59 31.03 -14.88
CA ASP A 56 6.56 31.51 -13.48
C ASP A 56 7.35 30.62 -12.50
N ALA A 57 7.85 29.47 -12.95
CA ALA A 57 8.90 28.77 -12.21
C ALA A 57 10.12 29.70 -12.17
N PRO A 58 10.85 29.77 -11.05
CA PRO A 58 11.96 30.71 -10.97
C PRO A 58 12.95 30.46 -12.11
N GLN A 59 13.06 31.42 -13.04
CA GLN A 59 13.97 31.32 -14.19
C GLN A 59 15.43 31.15 -13.74
N ASP A 60 15.71 31.59 -12.52
CA ASP A 60 16.94 31.26 -11.83
C ASP A 60 16.72 29.98 -11.00
N PRO A 61 17.38 28.85 -11.33
CA PRO A 61 17.35 27.61 -10.55
C PRO A 61 17.87 27.77 -9.12
N SER A 62 18.27 28.99 -8.75
CA SER A 62 18.80 29.35 -7.45
C SER A 62 17.71 29.82 -6.45
N VAL A 63 16.48 30.03 -6.88
CA VAL A 63 15.37 30.51 -6.02
C VAL A 63 14.62 29.33 -5.40
N ARG A 64 14.19 29.49 -4.14
CA ARG A 64 13.40 28.47 -3.43
C ARG A 64 12.00 28.34 -4.03
N LEU A 65 11.52 27.11 -4.18
CA LEU A 65 10.16 26.86 -4.64
C LEU A 65 9.17 27.12 -3.51
N GLU A 66 8.04 27.74 -3.86
CA GLU A 66 6.91 27.88 -2.95
C GLU A 66 6.04 26.62 -2.99
N GLN A 67 5.41 26.27 -1.87
CA GLN A 67 4.60 25.06 -1.76
C GLN A 67 3.44 25.00 -2.78
N ARG A 68 2.90 26.16 -3.19
CA ARG A 68 1.82 26.27 -4.19
C ARG A 68 2.22 25.80 -5.60
N LEU A 69 3.52 25.72 -5.88
CA LEU A 69 4.07 25.26 -7.17
C LEU A 69 4.31 23.75 -7.19
N LEU A 70 4.09 23.06 -6.07
CA LEU A 70 4.23 21.62 -6.00
C LEU A 70 2.91 20.95 -6.41
N PRO A 71 2.95 19.83 -7.15
CA PRO A 71 1.77 19.02 -7.40
C PRO A 71 1.05 18.66 -6.09
N PHE A 72 -0.28 18.76 -6.10
CA PHE A 72 -1.11 18.56 -4.91
C PHE A 72 -0.80 17.22 -4.21
N VAL A 73 -0.57 16.18 -5.01
CA VAL A 73 -0.23 14.82 -4.55
C VAL A 73 1.04 14.80 -3.70
N LEU A 74 2.01 15.69 -3.96
CA LEU A 74 3.28 15.74 -3.23
C LEU A 74 3.24 16.69 -2.02
N GLN A 75 2.30 17.64 -1.97
CA GLN A 75 2.24 18.68 -0.93
C GLN A 75 2.00 18.12 0.48
N SER A 76 1.30 16.99 0.59
CA SER A 76 0.96 16.33 1.86
C SER A 76 2.03 15.36 2.38
N HIS A 77 3.18 15.28 1.71
CA HIS A 77 4.19 14.27 1.98
C HIS A 77 5.56 14.88 2.21
N PRO A 78 6.39 14.26 3.07
CA PRO A 78 7.80 14.59 3.17
C PRO A 78 8.45 14.64 1.78
N LEU A 79 8.96 15.81 1.40
CA LEU A 79 9.46 16.09 0.06
C LEU A 79 10.75 16.91 0.13
N GLN A 80 11.71 16.53 -0.71
CA GLN A 80 12.92 17.28 -0.95
C GLN A 80 13.12 17.42 -2.46
N VAL A 81 13.26 18.65 -2.92
CA VAL A 81 13.54 18.98 -4.33
C VAL A 81 14.91 19.64 -4.39
N GLU A 82 15.81 19.06 -5.16
CA GLU A 82 17.14 19.58 -5.44
C GLU A 82 17.22 20.01 -6.90
N GLY A 83 17.93 21.09 -7.16
CA GLY A 83 18.19 21.65 -8.48
C GLY A 83 19.65 21.44 -8.90
N PRO A 84 20.10 22.15 -9.94
CA PRO A 84 21.45 22.00 -10.49
C PRO A 84 22.53 22.08 -9.41
N GLY A 85 23.47 21.12 -9.41
CA GLY A 85 24.57 21.08 -8.46
C GLY A 85 24.18 20.64 -7.03
N GLY A 86 23.03 20.01 -6.85
CA GLY A 86 22.56 19.54 -5.54
C GLY A 86 21.99 20.66 -4.66
N LYS A 87 21.63 21.80 -5.26
CA LYS A 87 21.08 22.94 -4.53
C LYS A 87 19.66 22.63 -4.07
N LEU A 88 19.40 22.75 -2.78
CA LEU A 88 18.05 22.55 -2.22
C LEU A 88 17.09 23.67 -2.68
N LEU A 89 16.09 23.31 -3.49
CA LEU A 89 15.04 24.20 -3.97
C LEU A 89 13.82 24.20 -3.05
N TYR A 90 13.48 23.02 -2.54
CA TYR A 90 12.37 22.85 -1.61
C TYR A 90 12.67 21.75 -0.60
N ARG A 91 12.17 21.94 0.62
CA ARG A 91 12.09 20.91 1.65
C ARG A 91 10.79 21.10 2.41
N SER A 92 10.06 20.02 2.64
CA SER A 92 8.86 20.04 3.48
C SER A 92 9.20 20.54 4.90
N PRO A 93 8.27 21.25 5.59
CA PRO A 93 8.49 21.73 6.95
C PRO A 93 8.80 20.60 7.95
N GLU A 94 8.22 19.43 7.70
CA GLU A 94 8.50 18.19 8.42
C GLU A 94 9.26 17.24 7.48
N PRO A 95 10.60 17.38 7.37
CA PRO A 95 11.40 16.44 6.61
C PRO A 95 11.55 15.13 7.39
N LEU A 96 11.73 14.02 6.67
CA LEU A 96 12.26 12.81 7.27
C LEU A 96 13.72 13.10 7.66
N ASP A 97 14.06 13.02 8.95
CA ASP A 97 15.47 13.12 9.40
C ASP A 97 16.28 11.90 8.96
N ALA A 98 15.59 10.80 8.61
CA ALA A 98 16.21 9.68 7.92
C ALA A 98 16.65 10.13 6.52
N PRO A 99 17.85 9.75 6.07
CA PRO A 99 18.26 10.06 4.71
C PRO A 99 17.23 9.51 3.73
N LEU A 100 16.59 10.40 2.97
CA LEU A 100 15.92 10.10 1.70
C LEU A 100 16.95 9.67 0.62
N ASP A 101 18.05 9.05 1.05
CA ASP A 101 19.18 8.61 0.26
C ASP A 101 18.83 7.26 -0.38
N VAL A 102 17.82 7.34 -1.24
CA VAL A 102 17.37 6.27 -2.13
C VAL A 102 18.08 6.51 -3.45
N GLU A 103 18.57 5.44 -4.09
CA GLU A 103 19.12 5.55 -5.42
C GLU A 103 18.05 6.08 -6.40
N VAL A 104 18.50 6.90 -7.36
CA VAL A 104 17.61 7.46 -8.38
C VAL A 104 16.94 6.35 -9.17
N GLY A 105 15.62 6.46 -9.36
CA GLY A 105 14.79 5.46 -10.03
C GLY A 105 14.35 4.31 -9.13
N GLN A 106 14.77 4.28 -7.87
CA GLN A 106 14.37 3.23 -6.93
C GLN A 106 13.37 3.71 -5.89
N THR A 107 12.63 2.74 -5.37
CA THR A 107 11.68 2.90 -4.27
C THR A 107 12.03 1.89 -3.17
N ARG A 108 12.06 2.34 -1.92
CA ARG A 108 12.33 1.47 -0.76
C ARG A 108 11.42 1.80 0.40
N THR A 109 11.20 0.81 1.25
CA THR A 109 10.47 1.02 2.51
C THR A 109 11.50 1.28 3.60
N ILE A 110 11.35 2.38 4.32
CA ILE A 110 12.15 2.72 5.49
C ILE A 110 11.26 2.79 6.72
N ARG A 111 11.86 2.69 7.90
CA ARG A 111 11.17 2.94 9.17
C ARG A 111 11.68 4.22 9.79
N TYR A 112 10.79 5.12 10.17
CA TYR A 112 11.11 6.40 10.78
C TYR A 112 10.12 6.72 11.90
N ARG A 113 10.63 7.08 13.09
CA ARG A 113 9.84 7.37 14.30
C ARG A 113 8.78 6.29 14.63
N GLY A 114 9.08 5.02 14.32
CA GLY A 114 8.20 3.88 14.58
C GLY A 114 7.24 3.53 13.44
N GLU A 115 7.05 4.42 12.47
CA GLU A 115 6.18 4.25 11.30
C GLU A 115 6.98 3.79 10.07
N GLU A 116 6.31 3.08 9.15
CA GLU A 116 6.89 2.71 7.87
C GLU A 116 6.56 3.77 6.81
N TYR A 117 7.56 4.15 6.01
CA TYR A 117 7.42 5.06 4.88
C TYR A 117 7.92 4.37 3.62
N ARG A 118 7.21 4.55 2.50
CA ARG A 118 7.74 4.25 1.17
C ARG A 118 8.40 5.50 0.64
N VAL A 119 9.69 5.43 0.37
CA VAL A 119 10.48 6.55 -0.13
C VAL A 119 10.96 6.24 -1.55
N GLY A 120 11.01 7.27 -2.39
CA GLY A 120 11.49 7.16 -3.76
C GLY A 120 12.26 8.41 -4.18
N ALA A 121 13.15 8.23 -5.16
CA ALA A 121 13.93 9.31 -5.74
C ALA A 121 13.86 9.24 -7.27
N TRP A 122 13.59 10.37 -7.92
CA TRP A 122 13.58 10.49 -9.38
C TRP A 122 14.36 11.72 -9.80
N GLN A 123 15.01 11.66 -10.94
CA GLN A 123 15.81 12.75 -11.47
C GLN A 123 15.46 12.96 -12.95
N GLU A 124 15.25 14.22 -13.32
CA GLU A 124 15.05 14.64 -14.71
C GLU A 124 15.94 15.87 -14.96
N GLY A 125 16.89 15.72 -15.88
CA GLY A 125 17.90 16.75 -16.13
C GLY A 125 18.67 17.14 -14.86
N PRO A 126 18.70 18.44 -14.48
CA PRO A 126 19.42 18.90 -13.30
C PRO A 126 18.60 18.84 -12.00
N TYR A 127 17.35 18.36 -12.05
CA TYR A 127 16.44 18.34 -10.91
C TYR A 127 16.31 16.94 -10.32
N LEU A 128 16.35 16.84 -9.00
CA LEU A 128 16.20 15.59 -8.24
C LEU A 128 15.06 15.76 -7.23
N VAL A 129 14.08 14.87 -7.29
CA VAL A 129 12.91 14.85 -6.42
C VAL A 129 12.98 13.61 -5.54
N LYS A 130 12.95 13.80 -4.24
CA LYS A 130 12.91 12.75 -3.22
C LYS A 130 11.62 12.91 -2.41
N VAL A 131 10.78 11.87 -2.38
CA VAL A 131 9.52 11.89 -1.64
C VAL A 131 9.44 10.70 -0.70
N GLY A 132 8.75 10.87 0.42
CA GLY A 132 8.36 9.79 1.33
C GLY A 132 6.87 9.82 1.61
N VAL A 133 6.19 8.69 1.43
CA VAL A 133 4.77 8.53 1.74
C VAL A 133 4.62 7.56 2.90
N SER A 134 3.85 7.94 3.92
CA SER A 134 3.59 7.07 5.07
C SER A 134 2.77 5.85 4.64
N LEU A 135 3.15 4.68 5.14
CA LEU A 135 2.41 3.43 4.99
C LEU A 135 1.37 3.23 6.10
N SER A 136 1.24 4.15 7.05
CA SER A 136 0.33 4.01 8.20
C SER A 136 -1.08 3.65 7.78
N SER A 137 -1.70 4.41 6.86
CA SER A 137 -3.05 4.14 6.38
C SER A 137 -3.19 2.77 5.69
N LEU A 138 -2.15 2.33 4.98
CA LEU A 138 -2.12 1.02 4.33
C LEU A 138 -2.03 -0.12 5.36
N LEU A 139 -1.20 0.06 6.40
CA LEU A 139 -1.05 -0.90 7.50
C LEU A 139 -2.30 -0.95 8.38
N GLU A 140 -2.95 0.18 8.63
CA GLU A 140 -4.22 0.26 9.35
C GLU A 140 -5.32 -0.48 8.60
N PHE A 141 -5.45 -0.23 7.29
CA PHE A 141 -6.41 -0.94 6.45
C PHE A 141 -6.18 -2.47 6.47
N GLN A 142 -4.93 -2.92 6.41
CA GLN A 142 -4.61 -4.36 6.53
C GLN A 142 -4.93 -4.91 7.93
N SER A 143 -4.68 -4.14 8.98
CA SER A 143 -5.04 -4.47 10.36
C SER A 143 -6.57 -4.58 10.54
N GLU A 144 -7.34 -3.73 9.87
CA GLU A 144 -8.80 -3.80 9.88
C GLU A 144 -9.32 -5.03 9.11
N ILE A 145 -8.79 -5.29 7.91
CA ILE A 145 -9.14 -6.50 7.13
C ILE A 145 -8.84 -7.76 7.94
N SER A 146 -7.64 -7.86 8.51
CA SER A 146 -7.24 -9.04 9.30
C SER A 146 -8.12 -9.22 10.53
N ARG A 147 -8.47 -8.14 11.25
CA ARG A 147 -9.43 -8.21 12.36
C ARG A 147 -10.82 -8.67 11.89
N GLY A 148 -11.31 -8.14 10.77
CA GLY A 148 -12.59 -8.57 10.17
C GLY A 148 -12.59 -10.06 9.82
N LEU A 149 -11.49 -10.55 9.27
CA LEU A 149 -11.29 -11.97 8.95
C LEU A 149 -11.28 -12.87 10.19
N VAL A 150 -10.60 -12.46 11.26
CA VAL A 150 -10.58 -13.21 12.53
C VAL A 150 -11.99 -13.38 13.09
N ILE A 151 -12.87 -12.40 12.90
CA ILE A 151 -14.27 -12.46 13.34
C ILE A 151 -15.14 -13.29 12.36
N ALA A 152 -14.93 -13.13 11.06
CA ALA A 152 -15.73 -13.79 10.02
C ALA A 152 -15.42 -15.29 9.87
N LEU A 153 -14.16 -15.70 10.06
CA LEU A 153 -13.71 -17.09 9.90
C LEU A 153 -14.47 -18.09 10.81
N PRO A 154 -14.64 -17.84 12.13
CA PRO A 154 -15.45 -18.70 13.00
C PRO A 154 -16.90 -18.82 12.54
N VAL A 155 -17.51 -17.72 12.09
CA VAL A 155 -18.89 -17.71 11.61
C VAL A 155 -19.04 -18.54 10.35
N ALA A 156 -18.14 -18.35 9.38
CA ALA A 156 -18.10 -19.14 8.15
C ALA A 156 -17.84 -20.63 8.44
N GLY A 157 -16.94 -20.94 9.37
CA GLY A 157 -16.69 -22.31 9.83
C GLY A 157 -17.92 -22.96 10.46
N LEU A 158 -18.66 -22.22 11.29
CA LEU A 158 -19.91 -22.70 11.90
C LEU A 158 -20.99 -22.98 10.86
N ILE A 159 -21.18 -22.06 9.91
CA ILE A 159 -22.15 -22.22 8.81
C ILE A 159 -21.79 -23.44 7.96
N ALA A 160 -20.52 -23.61 7.61
CA ALA A 160 -20.06 -24.77 6.84
C ALA A 160 -20.24 -26.09 7.60
N LEU A 161 -19.98 -26.11 8.90
CA LEU A 161 -20.23 -27.27 9.75
C LEU A 161 -21.72 -27.62 9.81
N LEU A 162 -22.59 -26.64 10.09
CA LEU A 162 -24.04 -26.85 10.15
C LEU A 162 -24.60 -27.31 8.80
N GLY A 163 -24.19 -26.64 7.71
CA GLY A 163 -24.57 -26.99 6.35
C GLY A 163 -24.11 -28.40 5.96
N GLY A 164 -22.85 -28.74 6.24
CA GLY A 164 -22.29 -30.07 5.98
C GLY A 164 -23.00 -31.17 6.78
N VAL A 165 -23.35 -30.93 8.04
CA VAL A 165 -24.15 -31.88 8.84
C VAL A 165 -25.57 -32.02 8.29
N LEU A 166 -26.23 -30.93 7.91
CA LEU A 166 -27.61 -30.95 7.43
C LEU A 166 -27.73 -31.62 6.05
N LEU A 167 -26.81 -31.31 5.13
CA LEU A 167 -26.68 -31.97 3.83
C LEU A 167 -26.29 -33.44 3.98
N GLY A 168 -25.32 -33.75 4.85
CA GLY A 168 -24.93 -35.14 5.13
C GLY A 168 -26.05 -35.98 5.77
N ARG A 169 -26.99 -35.36 6.49
CA ARG A 169 -28.20 -36.04 6.99
C ARG A 169 -29.21 -36.32 5.88
N ARG A 170 -29.39 -35.40 4.93
CA ARG A 170 -30.31 -35.57 3.78
C ARG A 170 -29.76 -36.48 2.68
N ALA A 171 -28.46 -36.42 2.39
CA ALA A 171 -27.82 -37.24 1.35
C ALA A 171 -27.70 -38.72 1.71
N VAL A 172 -27.81 -39.07 3.00
CA VAL A 172 -27.82 -40.45 3.51
C VAL A 172 -29.19 -40.75 4.16
N ALA A 173 -30.25 -40.07 3.71
CA ALA A 173 -31.60 -40.57 3.89
C ALA A 173 -31.76 -41.78 2.96
N PRO A 174 -32.20 -42.95 3.46
CA PRO A 174 -32.42 -44.09 2.57
C PRO A 174 -33.42 -43.67 1.51
N VAL A 175 -33.07 -43.90 0.24
CA VAL A 175 -34.08 -43.93 -0.82
C VAL A 175 -35.05 -45.04 -0.42
N ALA A 176 -36.27 -44.67 -0.07
CA ALA A 176 -37.31 -45.63 0.20
C ALA A 176 -37.57 -46.39 -1.11
N GLU A 177 -37.21 -47.68 -1.12
CA GLU A 177 -37.89 -48.68 -1.96
C GLU A 177 -39.29 -48.94 -1.42
#